data_AF-A0A143XHX6-F1
#
_entry.id   AF-A0A143XHX6-F1
#
_cell.length_a   1.000
_cell.length_b   1.000
_cell.length_c   1.000
_cell.angle_alpha   90.00
_cell.angle_beta   90.00
_cell.angle_gamma   90.00
#
_symmetry.space_group_name_H-M   'P 1'
#
loop_
_entity.id
_entity.type
_entity.pdbx_description
1 polymer ?
#
loop_
_entity_poly.entity_id
_entity_poly.type
_entity_poly.pdbx_seq_one_letter_code
_entity_poly.pdbx_strand_id
1 'polypeptide(L)'
;MKRLLILLFAGTIISSCDGEGVMPDGVDPVFLRHFIVGYENGDYEIGMDEWGVLCLSVSKGTKVCYYSPEVAFGDYLADTVKFLRIAERNGDMSYNRTGHRVLFFLNHVCFADNFEKIHLVCTASEGDAPWDTNHPVGSSLDDVAELHFASYADFIRNGYPDTKETMTFVEKRISELMPDDLAMIMCRDKVKLVFDNPPSSGKYELEMTLTTTEGKVKTARYTYDAEAEK
;
A
#
# COMPACT_ATOMS: atom_id res chain seq x y z
N MET A 1 8.46 -54.69 52.73
CA MET A 1 8.56 -55.85 51.80
C MET A 1 7.26 -55.86 50.99
N LYS A 2 7.18 -55.76 49.66
CA LYS A 2 8.06 -56.02 48.52
C LYS A 2 7.81 -54.97 47.42
N ARG A 3 8.84 -54.74 46.60
CA ARG A 3 8.84 -53.94 45.37
C ARG A 3 8.01 -54.63 44.28
N LEU A 4 7.39 -53.86 43.39
CA LEU A 4 7.25 -54.28 41.99
C LEU A 4 7.44 -53.07 41.06
N LEU A 5 8.57 -53.11 40.35
CA LEU A 5 8.87 -52.30 39.18
C LEU A 5 8.10 -52.93 38.00
N ILE A 6 7.38 -52.13 37.21
CA ILE A 6 7.10 -52.46 35.82
C ILE A 6 7.47 -51.23 35.00
N LEU A 7 8.61 -51.33 34.32
CA LEU A 7 9.00 -50.54 33.16
C LEU A 7 8.26 -51.10 31.95
N LEU A 8 7.58 -50.25 31.19
CA LEU A 8 7.29 -50.50 29.78
C LEU A 8 7.55 -49.22 28.99
N PHE A 9 8.31 -49.43 27.91
CA PHE A 9 9.04 -48.47 27.11
C PHE A 9 8.21 -48.02 25.90
N ALA A 10 8.47 -46.79 25.46
CA ALA A 10 8.35 -46.25 24.09
C ALA A 10 6.99 -46.31 23.35
N GLY A 11 6.49 -45.10 23.10
CA GLY A 11 5.49 -44.80 22.07
C GLY A 11 5.36 -43.29 21.90
N THR A 12 6.44 -42.57 21.59
CA THR A 12 6.36 -41.18 21.12
C THR A 12 5.69 -41.18 19.75
N ILE A 13 4.40 -40.89 19.73
CA ILE A 13 3.76 -40.35 18.53
C ILE A 13 3.90 -38.84 18.63
N ILE A 14 4.85 -38.31 17.87
CA ILE A 14 4.90 -36.91 17.52
C ILE A 14 3.81 -36.74 16.46
N SER A 15 2.72 -36.04 16.78
CA SER A 15 1.89 -35.41 15.76
C SER A 15 1.49 -34.04 16.24
N SER A 16 2.11 -33.05 15.60
CA SER A 16 1.72 -31.65 15.42
C SER A 16 0.85 -31.05 16.53
N CYS A 17 1.48 -30.26 17.41
CA CYS A 17 0.75 -29.20 18.08
C CYS A 17 0.37 -28.15 17.01
N ASP A 18 -0.80 -28.30 16.42
CA ASP A 18 -1.47 -27.20 15.76
C ASP A 18 -1.84 -26.20 16.86
N GLY A 19 -1.03 -25.16 16.99
CA GLY A 19 -1.35 -24.01 17.82
C GLY A 19 -2.48 -23.25 17.17
N GLU A 20 -3.73 -23.66 17.42
CA GLU A 20 -4.88 -22.79 17.19
C GLU A 20 -4.71 -21.56 18.06
N GLY A 21 -4.30 -20.45 17.43
CA GLY A 21 -4.37 -19.13 18.05
C GLY A 21 -5.83 -18.86 18.42
N VAL A 22 -6.14 -18.87 19.71
CA VAL A 22 -7.46 -18.54 20.22
C VAL A 22 -7.79 -17.12 19.78
N MET A 23 -8.76 -17.00 18.88
CA MET A 23 -9.28 -15.74 18.37
C MET A 23 -9.99 -14.97 19.50
N PRO A 24 -9.93 -13.63 19.53
CA PRO A 24 -10.73 -12.84 20.48
C PRO A 24 -12.22 -13.13 20.33
N ASP A 25 -12.94 -13.28 21.44
CA ASP A 25 -14.38 -13.55 21.45
C ASP A 25 -15.15 -12.52 20.60
N GLY A 26 -15.97 -13.00 19.67
CA GLY A 26 -16.95 -12.19 18.92
C GLY A 26 -16.55 -11.75 17.51
N VAL A 27 -15.43 -12.23 16.94
CA VAL A 27 -15.09 -11.98 15.53
C VAL A 27 -15.01 -13.28 14.75
N ASP A 28 -15.90 -13.43 13.76
CA ASP A 28 -15.96 -14.64 12.96
C ASP A 28 -14.70 -14.78 12.09
N PRO A 29 -13.99 -15.93 12.18
CA PRO A 29 -12.93 -16.24 11.25
C PRO A 29 -13.49 -16.33 9.83
N VAL A 30 -12.75 -15.78 8.86
CA VAL A 30 -13.10 -15.86 7.44
C VAL A 30 -12.00 -16.57 6.68
N PHE A 31 -12.37 -17.53 5.83
CA PHE A 31 -11.43 -18.16 4.92
C PHE A 31 -11.18 -17.22 3.74
N LEU A 32 -9.94 -16.78 3.54
CA LEU A 32 -9.56 -15.81 2.52
C LEU A 32 -8.75 -16.50 1.43
N ARG A 33 -9.24 -16.40 0.19
CA ARG A 33 -8.53 -16.89 -1.00
C ARG A 33 -7.44 -15.93 -1.47
N HIS A 34 -7.57 -14.66 -1.08
CA HIS A 34 -6.72 -13.55 -1.47
C HIS A 34 -6.14 -12.91 -0.22
N PHE A 35 -4.89 -12.47 -0.28
CA PHE A 35 -4.27 -11.76 0.83
C PHE A 35 -4.79 -10.32 0.92
N ILE A 36 -4.86 -9.64 -0.23
CA ILE A 36 -5.50 -8.34 -0.37
C ILE A 36 -7.01 -8.53 -0.34
N VAL A 37 -7.69 -7.76 0.51
CA VAL A 37 -9.16 -7.84 0.65
C VAL A 37 -9.88 -6.66 0.00
N GLY A 38 -9.13 -5.61 -0.36
CA GLY A 38 -9.68 -4.43 -1.04
C GLY A 38 -8.67 -3.74 -1.95
N TYR A 39 -9.16 -3.25 -3.08
CA TYR A 39 -8.41 -2.39 -3.99
C TYR A 39 -9.10 -1.02 -4.09
N GLU A 40 -8.39 0.05 -3.75
CA GLU A 40 -8.89 1.43 -3.91
C GLU A 40 -8.55 1.98 -5.29
N ASN A 41 -9.55 2.51 -6.00
CA ASN A 41 -9.40 3.13 -7.31
C ASN A 41 -10.09 4.50 -7.31
N GLY A 42 -9.64 5.39 -8.18
CA GLY A 42 -10.20 6.72 -8.37
C GLY A 42 -9.18 7.64 -9.02
N ASP A 43 -9.43 8.94 -8.92
CA ASP A 43 -8.42 9.96 -9.23
C ASP A 43 -7.47 10.08 -8.05
N TYR A 44 -6.23 10.50 -8.33
CA TYR A 44 -5.23 10.72 -7.29
C TYR A 44 -5.15 12.20 -6.93
N GLU A 45 -4.94 12.48 -5.65
CA GLU A 45 -4.72 13.82 -5.14
C GLU A 45 -3.48 13.82 -4.24
N ILE A 46 -2.79 14.96 -4.23
CA ILE A 46 -1.76 15.26 -3.25
C ILE A 46 -2.39 16.20 -2.22
N GLY A 47 -2.19 15.92 -0.95
CA GLY A 47 -2.67 16.77 0.13
C GLY A 47 -2.09 16.40 1.48
N MET A 48 -2.31 17.27 2.46
CA MET A 48 -1.84 17.04 3.81
C MET A 48 -2.69 15.99 4.54
N ASP A 49 -2.02 15.09 5.25
CA ASP A 49 -2.69 14.22 6.21
C ASP A 49 -3.01 14.94 7.52
N GLU A 50 -3.60 14.20 8.46
CA GLU A 50 -3.99 14.72 9.78
C GLU A 50 -2.79 15.11 10.66
N TRP A 51 -1.58 14.71 10.27
CA TRP A 51 -0.31 14.99 10.95
C TRP A 51 0.50 16.08 10.24
N GLY A 52 -0.04 16.68 9.17
CA GLY A 52 0.67 17.69 8.37
C GLY A 52 1.73 17.11 7.43
N VAL A 53 1.63 15.83 7.07
CA VAL A 53 2.53 15.19 6.11
C VAL A 53 1.91 15.22 4.71
N LEU A 54 2.67 15.70 3.73
CA LEU A 54 2.24 15.73 2.34
C LEU A 54 2.14 14.31 1.79
N CYS A 55 0.99 13.95 1.26
CA CYS A 55 0.71 12.58 0.86
C CYS A 55 -0.04 12.52 -0.48
N LEU A 56 0.32 11.54 -1.30
CA LEU A 56 -0.50 11.07 -2.40
C LEU A 56 -1.53 10.06 -1.89
N SER A 57 -2.78 10.22 -2.31
CA SER A 57 -3.88 9.30 -2.01
C SER A 57 -4.93 9.30 -3.11
N VAL A 58 -5.88 8.35 -3.05
CA VAL A 58 -7.06 8.37 -3.93
C VAL A 58 -8.05 9.41 -3.40
N SER A 59 -8.49 10.31 -4.28
CA SER A 59 -9.41 11.38 -3.94
C SER A 59 -10.73 10.85 -3.40
N LYS A 60 -11.15 11.38 -2.24
CA LYS A 60 -12.38 10.95 -1.56
C LYS A 60 -13.62 11.08 -2.45
N GLY A 61 -13.65 12.06 -3.35
CA GLY A 61 -14.79 12.34 -4.23
C GLY A 61 -14.98 11.31 -5.34
N THR A 62 -13.92 10.62 -5.75
CA THR A 62 -13.94 9.65 -6.87
C THR A 62 -13.56 8.25 -6.45
N LYS A 63 -13.28 8.04 -5.15
CA LYS A 63 -12.86 6.77 -4.59
C LYS A 63 -13.93 5.69 -4.74
N VAL A 64 -13.50 4.56 -5.27
CA VAL A 64 -14.24 3.30 -5.34
C VAL A 64 -13.37 2.20 -4.75
N CYS A 65 -13.96 1.33 -3.94
CA CYS A 65 -13.27 0.18 -3.35
C CYS A 65 -13.83 -1.11 -3.97
N TYR A 66 -12.96 -1.93 -4.55
CA TYR A 66 -13.29 -3.27 -5.02
C TYR A 66 -12.89 -4.28 -3.95
N TYR A 67 -13.86 -5.02 -3.40
CA TYR A 67 -13.63 -5.94 -2.30
C TYR A 67 -13.61 -7.40 -2.74
N SER A 68 -12.89 -8.24 -2.00
CA SER A 68 -12.87 -9.67 -2.25
C SER A 68 -14.26 -10.30 -2.06
N PRO A 69 -14.60 -11.38 -2.79
CA PRO A 69 -15.90 -12.04 -2.66
C PRO A 69 -16.25 -12.47 -1.24
N GLU A 70 -15.24 -12.80 -0.43
CA GLU A 70 -15.39 -13.28 0.94
C GLU A 70 -15.73 -12.16 1.93
N VAL A 71 -15.45 -10.91 1.56
CA VAL A 71 -15.66 -9.74 2.43
C VAL A 71 -16.68 -8.75 1.86
N ALA A 72 -16.98 -8.82 0.57
CA ALA A 72 -17.96 -7.97 -0.10
C ALA A 72 -19.39 -8.25 0.42
N PHE A 73 -20.19 -7.19 0.59
CA PHE A 73 -21.60 -7.28 1.00
C PHE A 73 -22.43 -6.22 0.27
N GLY A 74 -23.72 -6.48 0.09
CA GLY A 74 -24.63 -5.53 -0.58
C GLY A 74 -24.17 -5.16 -2.00
N ASP A 75 -24.17 -3.87 -2.31
CA ASP A 75 -23.83 -3.35 -3.64
C ASP A 75 -22.38 -3.64 -4.06
N TYR A 76 -21.47 -3.90 -3.12
CA TYR A 76 -20.06 -4.26 -3.41
C TYR A 76 -19.90 -5.63 -4.09
N LEU A 77 -20.92 -6.49 -4.04
CA LEU A 77 -20.87 -7.80 -4.72
C LEU A 77 -20.74 -7.67 -6.24
N ALA A 78 -21.31 -6.61 -6.84
CA ALA A 78 -21.27 -6.38 -8.28
C ALA A 78 -19.85 -6.08 -8.80
N ASP A 79 -18.95 -5.60 -7.93
CA ASP A 79 -17.59 -5.23 -8.29
C ASP A 79 -16.54 -6.33 -8.04
N THR A 80 -16.96 -7.51 -7.58
CA THR A 80 -16.08 -8.67 -7.34
C THR A 80 -15.35 -9.13 -8.61
N VAL A 81 -15.93 -8.95 -9.79
CA VAL A 81 -15.27 -9.26 -11.07
C VAL A 81 -14.03 -8.37 -11.29
N LYS A 82 -14.12 -7.07 -10.97
CA LYS A 82 -12.97 -6.16 -11.06
C LYS A 82 -11.91 -6.53 -10.04
N PHE A 83 -12.32 -6.83 -8.80
CA PHE A 83 -11.42 -7.32 -7.77
C PHE A 83 -10.63 -8.54 -8.27
N LEU A 84 -11.30 -9.57 -8.79
CA LEU A 84 -10.66 -10.82 -9.23
C LEU A 84 -9.66 -10.58 -10.37
N ARG A 85 -9.98 -9.70 -11.32
CA ARG A 85 -9.04 -9.33 -12.39
C ARG A 85 -7.78 -8.65 -11.84
N ILE A 86 -7.92 -7.78 -10.85
CA ILE A 86 -6.78 -7.10 -10.22
C ILE A 86 -5.96 -8.09 -9.39
N ALA A 87 -6.62 -8.96 -8.62
CA ALA A 87 -5.96 -10.02 -7.85
C ALA A 87 -5.17 -10.97 -8.77
N GLU A 88 -5.74 -11.38 -9.91
CA GLU A 88 -5.05 -12.19 -10.90
C GLU A 88 -3.82 -11.49 -11.47
N ARG A 89 -3.93 -10.21 -11.86
CA ARG A 89 -2.79 -9.39 -12.32
C ARG A 89 -1.66 -9.36 -11.28
N ASN A 90 -2.01 -9.31 -10.01
CA ASN A 90 -1.06 -9.21 -8.91
C ASN A 90 -0.52 -10.57 -8.44
N GLY A 91 -1.01 -11.69 -9.00
CA GLY A 91 -0.66 -13.04 -8.53
C GLY A 91 -1.31 -13.42 -7.19
N ASP A 92 -2.25 -12.62 -6.69
CA ASP A 92 -2.86 -12.79 -5.38
C ASP A 92 -4.06 -13.75 -5.40
N MET A 93 -3.88 -14.97 -5.89
CA MET A 93 -4.99 -15.92 -6.16
C MET A 93 -4.94 -17.17 -5.28
N SER A 94 -3.95 -17.31 -4.40
CA SER A 94 -3.66 -18.57 -3.73
C SER A 94 -3.36 -18.48 -2.24
N TYR A 95 -3.72 -17.34 -1.60
CA TYR A 95 -3.45 -17.12 -0.18
C TYR A 95 -4.05 -18.21 0.70
N ASN A 96 -5.34 -18.53 0.51
CA ASN A 96 -6.05 -19.68 1.08
C ASN A 96 -5.79 -19.93 2.58
N ARG A 97 -5.91 -18.89 3.40
CA ARG A 97 -5.75 -18.96 4.87
C ARG A 97 -6.96 -18.41 5.60
N THR A 98 -7.22 -18.96 6.78
CA THR A 98 -8.21 -18.41 7.70
C THR A 98 -7.61 -17.19 8.40
N GLY A 99 -8.36 -16.09 8.39
CA GLY A 99 -7.94 -14.83 8.95
C GLY A 99 -9.04 -14.13 9.74
N HIS A 100 -8.66 -13.04 10.41
CA HIS A 100 -9.59 -12.22 11.19
C HIS A 100 -10.19 -11.12 10.32
N ARG A 101 -11.45 -11.25 9.92
CA ARG A 101 -12.12 -10.38 8.94
C ARG A 101 -11.84 -8.88 9.16
N VAL A 102 -11.96 -8.39 10.40
CA VAL A 102 -11.74 -6.96 10.73
C VAL A 102 -10.28 -6.52 10.57
N LEU A 103 -9.32 -7.37 10.94
CA LEU A 103 -7.90 -7.00 10.84
C LEU A 103 -7.45 -6.95 9.39
N PHE A 104 -7.98 -7.85 8.56
CA PHE A 104 -7.75 -7.83 7.12
C PHE A 104 -8.37 -6.58 6.47
N PHE A 105 -9.59 -6.18 6.84
CA PHE A 105 -10.19 -4.92 6.38
C PHE A 105 -9.35 -3.68 6.70
N LEU A 106 -8.72 -3.69 7.88
CA LEU A 106 -7.91 -2.58 8.35
C LEU A 106 -6.55 -2.53 7.68
N ASN A 107 -5.93 -3.66 7.36
CA ASN A 107 -4.55 -3.63 6.91
C ASN A 107 -4.42 -3.98 5.42
N HIS A 108 -5.14 -4.95 4.87
CA HIS A 108 -4.81 -5.51 3.55
C HIS A 108 -5.58 -4.86 2.40
N VAL A 109 -5.40 -3.56 2.26
CA VAL A 109 -5.98 -2.75 1.18
C VAL A 109 -4.86 -1.96 0.49
N CYS A 110 -4.84 -2.00 -0.85
CA CYS A 110 -3.85 -1.29 -1.65
C CYS A 110 -4.50 -0.55 -2.82
N PHE A 111 -3.73 0.25 -3.55
CA PHE A 111 -4.22 0.83 -4.80
C PHE A 111 -4.56 -0.25 -5.83
N ALA A 112 -5.63 -0.01 -6.59
CA ALA A 112 -6.03 -0.86 -7.70
C ALA A 112 -5.04 -0.75 -8.88
N ASP A 113 -4.42 0.40 -9.05
CA ASP A 113 -3.36 0.61 -10.04
C ASP A 113 -2.02 0.13 -9.50
N ASN A 114 -1.25 -0.54 -10.36
CA ASN A 114 0.20 -0.58 -10.23
C ASN A 114 0.76 0.49 -11.18
N PHE A 115 1.88 1.10 -10.83
CA PHE A 115 2.50 2.13 -11.67
C PHE A 115 3.77 1.62 -12.33
N GLU A 116 3.99 2.06 -13.56
CA GLU A 116 5.24 1.88 -14.28
C GLU A 116 6.19 3.05 -13.98
N LYS A 117 5.64 4.25 -13.81
CA LYS A 117 6.41 5.47 -13.57
C LYS A 117 5.63 6.51 -12.80
N ILE A 118 6.31 7.23 -11.91
CA ILE A 118 5.86 8.47 -11.30
C ILE A 118 6.81 9.59 -11.73
N HIS A 119 6.29 10.80 -11.91
CA HIS A 119 7.07 11.99 -12.27
C HIS A 119 6.49 13.21 -11.57
N LEU A 120 7.33 14.06 -11.01
CA LEU A 120 6.95 15.27 -10.29
C LEU A 120 7.63 16.50 -10.90
N VAL A 121 6.85 17.56 -11.11
CA VAL A 121 7.30 18.84 -11.67
C VAL A 121 6.73 19.99 -10.86
N CYS A 122 7.56 21.02 -10.62
CA CYS A 122 7.08 22.33 -10.20
C CYS A 122 6.63 23.11 -11.44
N THR A 123 5.33 23.17 -11.70
CA THR A 123 4.78 23.74 -12.94
C THR A 123 4.69 25.26 -12.94
N ALA A 124 4.57 25.86 -11.77
CA ALA A 124 4.57 27.31 -11.58
C ALA A 124 5.02 27.65 -10.16
N SER A 125 5.44 28.88 -9.94
CA SER A 125 5.73 29.40 -8.61
C SER A 125 5.47 30.90 -8.54
N GLU A 126 5.36 31.42 -7.33
CA GLU A 126 5.21 32.85 -7.11
C GLU A 126 6.46 33.61 -7.60
N GLY A 127 6.26 34.56 -8.52
CA GLY A 127 7.34 35.37 -9.09
C GLY A 127 8.34 34.59 -9.94
N ASP A 128 7.96 33.42 -10.48
CA ASP A 128 8.84 32.49 -11.22
C ASP A 128 10.08 32.07 -10.41
N ALA A 129 9.97 32.04 -9.08
CA ALA A 129 11.03 31.59 -8.20
C ALA A 129 11.34 30.09 -8.43
N PRO A 130 12.61 29.71 -8.60
CA PRO A 130 12.96 28.31 -8.77
C PRO A 130 12.79 27.54 -7.44
N TRP A 131 12.58 26.22 -7.51
CA TRP A 131 12.55 25.38 -6.31
C TRP A 131 13.91 25.41 -5.60
N ASP A 132 14.98 25.28 -6.38
CA ASP A 132 16.34 25.58 -5.96
C ASP A 132 17.20 25.96 -7.19
N THR A 133 18.53 26.08 -7.01
CA THR A 133 19.42 26.51 -8.11
C THR A 133 19.45 25.56 -9.32
N ASN A 134 19.22 24.27 -9.10
CA ASN A 134 19.20 23.24 -10.15
C ASN A 134 17.79 22.97 -10.68
N HIS A 135 16.75 23.41 -9.98
CA HIS A 135 15.35 23.12 -10.28
C HIS A 135 14.53 24.38 -10.59
N PRO A 136 14.69 24.99 -11.77
CA PRO A 136 13.83 26.09 -12.21
C PRO A 136 12.39 25.63 -12.45
N VAL A 137 11.43 26.57 -12.49
CA VAL A 137 10.04 26.26 -12.84
C VAL A 137 9.97 25.48 -14.16
N GLY A 138 9.19 24.40 -14.16
CA GLY A 138 9.04 23.46 -15.25
C GLY A 138 10.06 22.31 -15.25
N SER A 139 11.08 22.33 -14.38
CA SER A 139 11.99 21.21 -14.23
C SER A 139 11.36 20.08 -13.40
N SER A 140 11.88 18.88 -13.62
CA SER A 140 11.60 17.75 -12.74
C SER A 140 12.10 18.02 -11.32
N LEU A 141 11.43 17.41 -10.35
CA LEU A 141 11.87 17.31 -8.96
C LEU A 141 12.19 15.84 -8.58
N ASP A 142 12.29 14.94 -9.56
CA ASP A 142 12.36 13.49 -9.30
C ASP A 142 13.62 13.07 -8.50
N ASP A 143 14.68 13.87 -8.55
CA ASP A 143 15.95 13.67 -7.84
C ASP A 143 16.00 14.34 -6.45
N VAL A 144 15.04 15.21 -6.13
CA VAL A 144 14.92 15.87 -4.82
C VAL A 144 13.65 15.51 -4.08
N ALA A 145 12.74 14.74 -4.69
CA ALA A 145 11.53 14.26 -4.08
C ALA A 145 11.61 12.75 -3.79
N GLU A 146 11.31 12.37 -2.57
CA GLU A 146 11.22 10.99 -2.10
C GLU A 146 9.77 10.58 -1.86
N LEU A 147 9.47 9.31 -2.19
CA LEU A 147 8.23 8.67 -1.80
C LEU A 147 8.50 7.63 -0.71
N HIS A 148 7.76 7.73 0.40
CA HIS A 148 7.79 6.76 1.48
C HIS A 148 6.45 6.03 1.57
N PHE A 149 6.46 4.71 1.40
CA PHE A 149 5.23 3.91 1.40
C PHE A 149 5.51 2.43 1.69
N ALA A 150 4.45 1.68 2.01
CA ALA A 150 4.51 0.23 2.14
C ALA A 150 3.93 -0.45 0.89
N SER A 151 4.48 -1.59 0.51
CA SER A 151 3.98 -2.44 -0.57
C SER A 151 3.79 -3.88 -0.11
N TYR A 152 2.73 -4.52 -0.61
CA TYR A 152 2.47 -5.95 -0.43
C TYR A 152 3.12 -6.84 -1.47
N ALA A 153 3.81 -6.26 -2.46
CA ALA A 153 4.21 -6.97 -3.66
C ALA A 153 5.14 -8.16 -3.37
N ASP A 154 6.18 -7.95 -2.56
CA ASP A 154 7.15 -9.01 -2.25
C ASP A 154 6.51 -10.16 -1.49
N PHE A 155 5.65 -9.87 -0.50
CA PHE A 155 4.98 -10.90 0.27
C PHE A 155 4.11 -11.81 -0.63
N ILE A 156 3.34 -11.20 -1.53
CA ILE A 156 2.45 -11.92 -2.45
C ILE A 156 3.25 -12.70 -3.49
N ARG A 157 4.24 -12.06 -4.14
CA ARG A 157 5.04 -12.68 -5.20
C ARG A 157 5.91 -13.84 -4.69
N ASN A 158 6.31 -13.80 -3.42
CA ASN A 158 7.05 -14.89 -2.76
C ASN A 158 6.14 -16.00 -2.19
N GLY A 159 4.84 -16.01 -2.53
CA GLY A 159 3.93 -17.08 -2.15
C GLY A 159 3.51 -17.05 -0.68
N TYR A 160 3.42 -15.85 -0.10
CA TYR A 160 2.92 -15.61 1.26
C TYR A 160 3.73 -16.37 2.33
N PRO A 161 5.04 -16.10 2.50
CA PRO A 161 5.85 -16.79 3.51
C PRO A 161 5.21 -16.72 4.91
N ASP A 162 5.47 -17.72 5.75
CA ASP A 162 4.98 -17.73 7.13
C ASP A 162 5.84 -16.79 7.99
N THR A 163 5.56 -15.49 7.88
CA THR A 163 6.26 -14.39 8.56
C THR A 163 5.25 -13.35 9.05
N LYS A 164 5.66 -12.56 10.04
CA LYS A 164 4.91 -11.40 10.51
C LYS A 164 5.09 -10.18 9.59
N GLU A 165 6.18 -10.14 8.84
CA GLU A 165 6.50 -9.05 7.91
C GLU A 165 5.81 -9.32 6.57
N THR A 166 4.62 -8.76 6.40
CA THR A 166 3.80 -8.93 5.20
C THR A 166 3.95 -7.78 4.20
N MET A 167 4.83 -6.82 4.50
CA MET A 167 5.04 -5.60 3.72
C MET A 167 6.51 -5.27 3.60
N THR A 168 6.86 -4.68 2.46
CA THR A 168 8.15 -4.03 2.25
C THR A 168 7.95 -2.52 2.34
N PHE A 169 8.77 -1.84 3.12
CA PHE A 169 8.83 -0.38 3.17
C PHE A 169 9.77 0.14 2.09
N VAL A 170 9.29 1.07 1.28
CA VAL A 170 10.03 1.74 0.22
C VAL A 170 10.24 3.19 0.62
N GLU A 171 11.50 3.61 0.68
CA GLU A 171 11.92 5.00 0.89
C GLU A 171 12.95 5.29 -0.20
N LYS A 172 12.49 5.92 -1.29
CA LYS A 172 13.31 6.16 -2.49
C LYS A 172 12.97 7.49 -3.12
N ARG A 173 13.96 8.11 -3.75
CA ARG A 173 13.72 9.22 -4.67
C ARG A 173 12.87 8.77 -5.84
N ILE A 174 12.03 9.66 -6.37
CA ILE A 174 11.18 9.35 -7.52
C ILE A 174 12.02 8.86 -8.72
N SER A 175 13.20 9.45 -8.92
CA SER A 175 14.18 9.08 -9.95
C SER A 175 14.78 7.68 -9.80
N GLU A 176 14.68 7.07 -8.62
CA GLU A 176 15.21 5.75 -8.29
C GLU A 176 14.12 4.66 -8.23
N LEU A 177 12.84 5.04 -8.34
CA LEU A 177 11.72 4.12 -8.30
C LEU A 177 11.68 3.26 -9.55
N MET A 178 11.55 1.95 -9.33
CA MET A 178 11.36 0.95 -10.38
C MET A 178 9.91 0.45 -10.40
N PRO A 179 9.39 -0.07 -11.52
CA PRO A 179 8.03 -0.61 -11.60
C PRO A 179 7.70 -1.65 -10.51
N ASP A 180 8.69 -2.41 -10.05
CA ASP A 180 8.52 -3.38 -8.97
C ASP A 180 8.27 -2.73 -7.60
N ASP A 181 8.85 -1.56 -7.34
CA ASP A 181 8.57 -0.77 -6.14
C ASP A 181 7.12 -0.25 -6.16
N LEU A 182 6.58 -0.01 -7.37
CA LEU A 182 5.33 0.70 -7.60
C LEU A 182 4.11 -0.21 -7.76
N ALA A 183 4.20 -1.46 -7.30
CA ALA A 183 3.12 -2.43 -7.33
C ALA A 183 2.48 -2.59 -5.94
N MET A 184 1.16 -2.80 -5.90
CA MET A 184 0.42 -3.15 -4.67
C MET A 184 0.73 -2.22 -3.47
N ILE A 185 0.85 -0.92 -3.75
CA ILE A 185 1.13 0.12 -2.75
C ILE A 185 -0.04 0.22 -1.76
N MET A 186 0.25 0.06 -0.47
CA MET A 186 -0.74 0.14 0.59
C MET A 186 -1.33 1.56 0.65
N CYS A 187 -2.65 1.66 0.61
CA CYS A 187 -3.32 2.96 0.49
C CYS A 187 -3.57 3.66 1.84
N ARG A 188 -3.52 2.93 2.97
CA ARG A 188 -3.94 3.46 4.28
C ARG A 188 -2.87 4.24 5.03
N ASP A 189 -1.61 3.81 4.94
CA ASP A 189 -0.47 4.57 5.49
C ASP A 189 -0.08 5.76 4.61
N LYS A 190 -0.80 5.92 3.48
CA LYS A 190 -0.61 6.91 2.42
C LYS A 190 0.78 6.81 1.80
N VAL A 191 0.94 7.44 0.63
CA VAL A 191 2.26 7.57 0.00
C VAL A 191 2.78 8.94 0.37
N LYS A 192 3.72 8.99 1.32
CA LYS A 192 4.28 10.26 1.80
C LYS A 192 5.22 10.82 0.74
N LEU A 193 5.14 12.13 0.53
CA LEU A 193 5.99 12.89 -0.37
C LEU A 193 6.90 13.79 0.47
N VAL A 194 8.20 13.53 0.42
CA VAL A 194 9.21 14.25 1.21
C VAL A 194 10.18 14.92 0.23
N PHE A 195 10.63 16.13 0.56
CA PHE A 195 11.58 16.86 -0.28
C PHE A 195 12.92 17.05 0.41
N ASP A 196 13.99 16.86 -0.35
CA ASP A 196 15.33 17.29 0.00
C ASP A 196 15.40 18.81 -0.14
N ASN A 197 15.68 19.50 0.98
CA ASN A 197 15.88 20.96 1.02
C ASN A 197 14.77 21.75 0.29
N PRO A 198 13.50 21.65 0.72
CA PRO A 198 12.42 22.40 0.09
C PRO A 198 12.66 23.92 0.24
N PRO A 199 12.06 24.74 -0.65
CA PRO A 199 12.10 26.19 -0.52
C PRO A 199 11.66 26.66 0.86
N SER A 200 12.28 27.74 1.36
CA SER A 200 11.96 28.28 2.69
C SER A 200 10.81 29.30 2.69
N SER A 201 10.35 29.72 1.52
CA SER A 201 9.28 30.72 1.32
C SER A 201 8.69 30.63 -0.09
N GLY A 202 7.48 31.16 -0.25
CA GLY A 202 6.77 31.24 -1.52
C GLY A 202 5.83 30.05 -1.77
N LYS A 203 5.04 30.16 -2.84
CA LYS A 203 4.08 29.14 -3.26
C LYS A 203 4.49 28.50 -4.57
N TYR A 204 4.32 27.18 -4.65
CA TYR A 204 4.76 26.35 -5.78
C TYR A 204 3.63 25.41 -6.21
N GLU A 205 3.30 25.41 -7.50
CA GLU A 205 2.29 24.53 -8.08
C GLU A 205 2.93 23.22 -8.53
N LEU A 206 2.70 22.17 -7.76
CA LEU A 206 3.22 20.83 -8.02
C LEU A 206 2.25 20.04 -8.89
N GLU A 207 2.80 19.31 -9.86
CA GLU A 207 2.07 18.35 -10.67
C GLU A 207 2.80 17.01 -10.65
N MET A 208 2.12 15.98 -10.14
CA MET A 208 2.59 14.60 -10.19
C MET A 208 1.83 13.83 -11.26
N THR A 209 2.57 13.23 -12.17
CA THR A 209 2.05 12.33 -13.21
C THR A 209 2.32 10.88 -12.82
N LEU A 210 1.27 10.06 -12.85
CA LEU A 210 1.32 8.63 -12.56
C LEU A 210 0.96 7.85 -13.81
N THR A 211 1.89 7.03 -14.31
CA THR A 211 1.65 6.14 -15.46
C THR A 211 1.41 4.73 -14.93
N THR A 212 0.21 4.20 -15.16
CA THR A 212 -0.15 2.84 -14.72
C THR A 212 0.46 1.80 -15.64
N THR A 213 0.61 0.57 -15.15
CA THR A 213 1.05 -0.58 -15.98
C THR A 213 0.07 -0.94 -17.11
N GLU A 214 -1.13 -0.33 -17.13
CA GLU A 214 -2.09 -0.45 -18.24
C GLU A 214 -1.94 0.68 -19.27
N GLY A 215 -0.94 1.55 -19.13
CA GLY A 215 -0.68 2.68 -20.02
C GLY A 215 -1.60 3.89 -19.79
N LYS A 216 -2.36 3.93 -18.69
CA LYS A 216 -3.18 5.10 -18.33
C LYS A 216 -2.31 6.12 -17.62
N VAL A 217 -2.50 7.39 -17.96
CA VAL A 217 -1.84 8.51 -17.28
C VAL A 217 -2.86 9.20 -16.38
N LYS A 218 -2.50 9.38 -15.11
CA LYS A 218 -3.27 10.12 -14.10
C LYS A 218 -2.42 11.26 -13.57
N THR A 219 -3.07 12.33 -13.10
CA THR A 219 -2.38 13.53 -12.62
C THR A 219 -2.94 13.94 -11.27
N ALA A 220 -2.06 14.27 -10.32
CA ALA A 220 -2.39 14.90 -9.06
C ALA A 220 -1.71 16.27 -8.99
N ARG A 221 -2.41 17.27 -8.45
CA ARG A 221 -1.92 18.65 -8.32
C ARG A 221 -1.99 19.11 -6.88
N TYR A 222 -1.06 19.98 -6.49
CA TYR A 222 -1.05 20.57 -5.16
C TYR A 222 -0.29 21.89 -5.14
N THR A 223 -0.82 22.88 -4.43
CA THR A 223 -0.13 24.13 -4.15
C THR A 223 0.67 23.97 -2.86
N TYR A 224 1.99 23.86 -2.98
CA TYR A 224 2.91 23.82 -1.85
C TYR A 224 3.20 25.23 -1.35
N ASP A 225 2.93 25.49 -0.07
CA ASP A 225 3.18 26.77 0.59
C ASP A 225 4.33 26.62 1.60
N ALA A 226 5.53 27.03 1.19
CA ALA A 226 6.75 26.82 1.97
C ALA A 226 6.75 27.47 3.37
N GLU A 227 5.85 28.42 3.61
CA GLU A 227 5.69 29.04 4.93
C GLU A 227 4.69 28.30 5.81
N ALA A 228 3.69 27.65 5.21
CA ALA A 228 2.71 26.83 5.92
C ALA A 228 3.25 25.44 6.29
N GLU A 229 4.20 24.91 5.49
CA GLU A 229 4.74 23.56 5.65
C GLU A 229 6.01 23.47 6.52
N LYS A 230 6.20 24.42 7.45
CA LYS A 230 7.26 24.40 8.48
C LYS A 230 6.74 23.90 9.82
#